data_AF-A0A9E5U076-F1
#
_entry.id   AF-A0A9E5U076-F1
#
_cell.length_a   1.000
_cell.length_b   1.000
_cell.length_c   1.000
_cell.angle_alpha   90.00
_cell.angle_beta   90.00
_cell.angle_gamma   90.00
#
_symmetry.space_group_name_H-M   'P 1'
#
loop_
_entity.id
_entity.type
_entity.pdbx_description
1 polymer ?
#
loop_
_entity_poly.entity_id
_entity_poly.type
_entity_poly.pdbx_seq_one_letter_code
_entity_poly.pdbx_strand_id
1 'polypeptide(L)'
;MYAGLLGYVTVVVLFAVINVVAGRSPFYTPAMFGSVLFYGLEDPRAVEIAPGPVLAYNMVHVLAFVALGLFASWLVAKAEEYPVARFAILFVLIFVAAHIYAALLLFAQPLLAGAAWLHIGIVSLAAVLVMGWYLLRQHPLLRQELNKIPMGEEGD
;
A
#
# COMPACT_ATOMS: atom_id res chain seq x y z
N MET A 1 9.29 3.89 10.77
CA MET A 1 9.77 2.60 10.22
C MET A 1 8.77 1.45 10.45
N TYR A 2 8.39 1.13 11.70
CA TYR A 2 7.48 0.00 12.00
C TYR A 2 6.13 0.07 11.27
N ALA A 3 5.51 1.25 11.18
CA ALA A 3 4.29 1.45 10.39
C ALA A 3 4.49 1.00 8.93
N GLY A 4 5.61 1.38 8.31
CA GLY A 4 5.97 0.97 6.94
C GLY A 4 6.08 -0.54 6.80
N LEU A 5 6.79 -1.20 7.72
CA LEU A 5 6.92 -2.67 7.69
C LEU A 5 5.57 -3.38 7.85
N LEU A 6 4.69 -2.88 8.71
CA LEU A 6 3.34 -3.42 8.86
C LEU A 6 2.52 -3.27 7.58
N GLY A 7 2.62 -2.12 6.91
CA GLY A 7 2.02 -1.91 5.60
C GLY A 7 2.52 -2.92 4.58
N TYR A 8 3.84 -3.10 4.47
CA TYR A 8 4.46 -4.02 3.53
C TYR A 8 3.98 -5.46 3.76
N VAL A 9 4.04 -5.93 5.01
CA VAL A 9 3.59 -7.28 5.38
C VAL A 9 2.11 -7.47 5.05
N THR A 10 1.28 -6.46 5.34
CA THR A 10 -0.16 -6.50 5.03
C THR A 10 -0.38 -6.68 3.52
N VAL A 11 0.32 -5.91 2.69
CA VAL A 11 0.21 -6.00 1.23
C VAL A 11 0.67 -7.37 0.71
N VAL A 12 1.84 -7.82 1.14
CA VAL A 12 2.42 -9.10 0.70
C VAL A 12 1.52 -10.28 1.08
N VAL A 13 1.03 -10.30 2.33
CA VAL A 13 0.18 -11.39 2.81
C VAL A 13 -1.16 -11.40 2.07
N LEU A 14 -1.82 -10.25 1.90
CA LEU A 14 -3.10 -10.21 1.22
C LEU A 14 -2.99 -10.57 -0.26
N PHE A 15 -1.97 -10.10 -0.97
CA PHE A 15 -1.75 -10.54 -2.35
C PHE A 15 -1.43 -12.03 -2.44
N ALA A 16 -0.64 -12.57 -1.50
CA ALA A 16 -0.39 -14.01 -1.45
C ALA A 16 -1.70 -14.80 -1.26
N VAL A 17 -2.59 -14.36 -0.35
CA VAL A 17 -3.91 -14.97 -0.14
C VAL A 17 -4.78 -14.86 -1.39
N ILE A 18 -4.88 -13.67 -2.00
CA ILE A 18 -5.66 -13.46 -3.23
C ILE A 18 -5.16 -14.37 -4.36
N ASN A 19 -3.84 -14.53 -4.50
CA ASN A 19 -3.26 -15.43 -5.49
C ASN A 19 -3.65 -16.88 -5.23
N VAL A 20 -3.52 -17.35 -3.99
CA VAL A 20 -3.88 -18.73 -3.61
C VAL A 20 -5.36 -18.99 -3.86
N VAL A 21 -6.25 -18.07 -3.46
CA VAL A 21 -7.69 -18.16 -3.70
C VAL A 21 -8.02 -18.18 -5.20
N ALA A 22 -7.24 -17.46 -6.01
CA ALA A 22 -7.35 -17.46 -7.47
C ALA A 22 -6.68 -18.68 -8.14
N GLY A 23 -6.21 -19.68 -7.38
CA GLY A 23 -5.55 -20.88 -7.91
C GLY A 23 -4.14 -20.64 -8.46
N ARG A 24 -3.50 -19.53 -8.09
CA ARG A 24 -2.14 -19.15 -8.51
C ARG A 24 -1.15 -19.37 -7.36
N SER A 25 0.14 -19.40 -7.70
CA SER A 25 1.20 -19.37 -6.68
C SER A 25 1.10 -18.10 -5.84
N PRO A 26 1.36 -18.16 -4.52
CA PRO A 26 1.39 -16.96 -3.67
C PRO A 26 2.38 -15.90 -4.16
N PHE A 27 3.44 -16.33 -4.87
CA PHE A 27 4.47 -15.46 -5.43
C PHE A 27 4.15 -14.93 -6.83
N TYR A 28 2.99 -15.22 -7.39
CA TYR A 28 2.61 -14.78 -8.74
C TYR A 28 2.68 -13.26 -8.87
N THR A 29 2.06 -12.52 -7.94
CA THR A 29 2.06 -11.06 -7.95
C THR A 29 3.47 -10.45 -7.90
N PRO A 30 4.32 -10.79 -6.90
CA PRO A 30 5.68 -10.24 -6.87
C PRO A 30 6.55 -10.71 -8.06
N ALA A 31 6.36 -11.93 -8.57
CA ALA A 31 7.06 -12.38 -9.78
C ALA A 31 6.66 -11.56 -11.00
N MET A 32 5.36 -11.37 -11.21
CA MET A 32 4.81 -10.57 -12.30
C MET A 32 5.32 -9.13 -12.26
N PHE A 33 5.18 -8.44 -11.12
CA PHE A 33 5.66 -7.06 -11.00
C PHE A 33 7.17 -6.96 -11.16
N GLY A 34 7.94 -7.90 -10.61
CA GLY A 34 9.39 -7.93 -10.77
C GLY A 34 9.81 -8.14 -12.22
N SER A 35 9.15 -9.05 -12.93
CA SER A 35 9.45 -9.37 -14.32
C SER A 35 9.13 -8.20 -15.25
N VAL A 36 8.04 -7.48 -14.98
CA VAL A 36 7.69 -6.28 -15.75
C VAL A 36 8.69 -5.15 -15.48
N LEU A 37 9.00 -4.89 -14.22
CA LEU A 37 9.81 -3.74 -13.82
C LEU A 37 11.30 -3.90 -14.17
N PHE A 38 11.84 -5.13 -14.10
CA PHE A 38 13.28 -5.37 -14.22
C PHE A 38 13.69 -6.31 -15.35
N TYR A 39 12.74 -7.05 -15.94
CA TYR A 39 13.04 -8.08 -16.95
C TYR A 39 12.26 -7.88 -18.26
N GLY A 40 11.54 -6.76 -18.41
CA GLY A 40 10.89 -6.38 -19.67
C GLY A 40 9.73 -7.28 -20.09
N LEU A 41 9.01 -7.89 -19.13
CA LEU A 41 7.86 -8.73 -19.45
C LEU A 41 6.70 -7.87 -19.98
N GLU A 42 6.25 -8.17 -21.20
CA GLU A 42 5.13 -7.47 -21.85
C GLU A 42 3.82 -8.27 -21.82
N ASP A 43 3.88 -9.61 -21.79
CA ASP A 43 2.71 -10.49 -21.72
C ASP A 43 2.58 -11.16 -20.34
N PRO A 44 1.48 -10.91 -19.59
CA PRO A 44 1.28 -11.51 -18.27
C PRO A 44 1.03 -13.03 -18.31
N ARG A 45 0.72 -13.61 -19.49
CA ARG A 45 0.61 -15.06 -19.64
C ARG A 45 1.98 -15.75 -19.65
N ALA A 46 3.05 -15.00 -19.91
CA ALA A 46 4.43 -15.47 -19.90
C ALA A 46 5.12 -15.25 -18.54
N VAL A 47 4.37 -14.95 -17.46
CA VAL A 47 4.95 -14.81 -16.12
C VAL A 47 5.54 -16.14 -15.66
N GLU A 48 6.86 -16.18 -15.52
CA GLU A 48 7.57 -17.24 -14.83
C GLU A 48 7.83 -16.87 -13.37
N ILE A 49 7.54 -17.81 -12.46
CA ILE A 49 7.79 -17.61 -11.04
C ILE A 49 9.25 -17.99 -10.76
N ALA A 50 10.13 -16.99 -10.87
CA ALA A 50 11.55 -17.13 -10.60
C ALA A 50 11.96 -16.31 -9.36
N PRO A 51 12.98 -16.76 -8.59
CA PRO A 51 13.46 -16.01 -7.43
C PRO A 51 13.92 -14.59 -7.75
N GLY A 52 14.58 -14.37 -8.90
CA GLY A 52 15.12 -13.07 -9.30
C GLY A 52 14.06 -11.96 -9.34
N PRO A 53 13.03 -12.07 -10.19
CA PRO A 53 11.90 -11.14 -10.23
C PRO A 53 11.22 -10.92 -8.88
N VAL A 54 10.91 -12.01 -8.17
CA VAL A 54 10.24 -11.94 -6.85
C VAL A 54 11.05 -11.14 -5.84
N LEU A 55 12.37 -11.39 -5.77
CA LEU A 55 13.26 -10.69 -4.84
C LEU A 55 13.46 -9.24 -5.24
N ALA A 56 13.65 -8.96 -6.54
CA ALA A 56 13.83 -7.60 -7.05
C ALA A 56 12.63 -6.70 -6.72
N TYR A 57 11.41 -7.21 -6.95
CA TYR A 57 10.20 -6.48 -6.59
C TYR A 57 10.08 -6.29 -5.08
N ASN A 58 10.21 -7.36 -4.28
CA ASN A 58 10.05 -7.24 -2.83
C ASN A 58 11.10 -6.32 -2.19
N MET A 59 12.32 -6.27 -2.74
CA MET A 59 13.37 -5.35 -2.29
C MET A 59 12.95 -3.89 -2.50
N VAL A 60 12.51 -3.51 -3.70
CA VAL A 60 12.04 -2.15 -3.97
C VAL A 60 10.79 -1.83 -3.16
N HIS A 61 9.88 -2.80 -3.05
CA HIS A 61 8.62 -2.64 -2.34
C HIS A 61 8.84 -2.40 -0.84
N VAL A 62 9.67 -3.20 -0.16
CA VAL A 62 9.96 -2.99 1.26
C VAL A 62 10.68 -1.67 1.50
N LEU A 63 11.61 -1.28 0.62
CA LEU A 63 12.31 0.01 0.72
C LEU A 63 11.34 1.19 0.58
N ALA A 64 10.42 1.13 -0.38
CA ALA A 64 9.39 2.14 -0.55
C ALA A 64 8.50 2.27 0.70
N PHE A 65 8.07 1.14 1.28
CA PHE A 65 7.26 1.15 2.50
C PHE A 65 8.02 1.65 3.72
N VAL A 66 9.31 1.33 3.86
CA VAL A 66 10.14 1.86 4.95
C VAL A 66 10.29 3.37 4.82
N ALA A 67 10.65 3.88 3.63
CA ALA A 67 10.80 5.30 3.36
C ALA A 67 9.49 6.06 3.64
N LEU A 68 8.38 5.51 3.15
CA LEU A 68 7.05 6.04 3.38
C LEU A 68 6.69 6.03 4.87
N GLY A 69 6.92 4.93 5.59
CA GLY A 69 6.65 4.82 7.02
C GLY A 69 7.50 5.77 7.85
N LEU A 70 8.71 6.10 7.41
CA LEU A 70 9.54 7.15 8.00
C LEU A 70 8.96 8.54 7.73
N PHE A 71 8.58 8.83 6.48
CA PHE A 71 7.94 10.09 6.10
C PHE A 71 6.62 10.32 6.86
N ALA A 72 5.81 9.28 7.03
CA ALA A 72 4.59 9.30 7.84
C ALA A 72 4.91 9.66 9.29
N SER A 73 5.91 9.01 9.88
CA SER A 73 6.30 9.24 11.27
C SER A 73 6.82 10.67 11.46
N TRP A 74 7.60 11.19 10.50
CA TRP A 74 8.09 12.56 10.50
C TRP A 74 6.94 13.58 10.38
N LEU A 75 5.99 13.34 9.47
CA LEU A 75 4.79 14.18 9.34
C LEU A 75 3.95 14.18 10.61
N VAL A 76 3.77 13.02 11.24
CA VAL A 76 3.04 12.92 12.51
C VAL A 76 3.74 13.69 13.61
N ALA A 77 5.06 13.56 13.74
CA ALA A 77 5.84 14.33 14.71
C ALA A 77 5.75 15.85 14.46
N LYS A 78 5.63 16.28 13.20
CA LYS A 78 5.39 17.68 12.83
C LYS A 78 3.94 18.12 13.02
N ALA A 79 2.99 17.21 12.88
CA ALA A 79 1.57 17.46 13.07
C ALA A 79 1.21 17.72 14.53
N GLU A 80 2.03 17.35 15.52
CA GLU A 80 1.80 17.73 16.92
C GLU A 80 1.75 19.27 17.13
N GLU A 81 2.18 20.08 16.15
CA GLU A 81 2.07 21.54 16.12
C GLU A 81 0.75 22.08 15.46
N TYR A 82 -0.06 21.24 14.77
CA TYR A 82 -1.24 21.67 13.98
C TYR A 82 -2.40 20.64 14.00
N PRO A 83 -3.67 20.98 13.62
CA PRO A 83 -4.81 20.06 13.71
C PRO A 83 -4.58 18.75 12.92
N VAL A 84 -4.34 17.70 13.69
CA VAL A 84 -3.59 16.49 13.38
C VAL A 84 -4.25 15.56 12.35
N ALA A 85 -5.56 15.66 12.16
CA ALA A 85 -6.32 14.72 11.33
C ALA A 85 -6.16 14.88 9.82
N ARG A 86 -5.75 16.06 9.35
CA ARG A 86 -5.58 16.32 7.90
C ARG A 86 -4.37 15.57 7.31
N PHE A 87 -3.34 15.31 8.12
CA PHE A 87 -2.10 14.69 7.66
C PHE A 87 -2.18 13.17 7.50
N ALA A 88 -2.93 12.47 8.36
CA ALA A 88 -3.15 11.03 8.21
C ALA A 88 -3.95 10.71 6.93
N ILE A 89 -4.93 11.54 6.58
CA ILE A 89 -5.70 11.41 5.34
C ILE A 89 -4.83 11.70 4.11
N LEU A 90 -3.98 12.74 4.17
CA LEU A 90 -2.99 13.02 3.13
C LEU A 90 -2.00 11.87 2.95
N PHE A 91 -1.52 11.25 4.03
CA PHE A 91 -0.64 10.10 3.98
C PHE A 91 -1.29 8.93 3.23
N VAL A 92 -2.54 8.62 3.59
CA VAL A 92 -3.36 7.59 2.92
C VAL A 92 -3.56 7.92 1.45
N LEU A 93 -3.95 9.15 1.13
CA LEU A 93 -4.15 9.61 -0.24
C LEU A 93 -2.87 9.53 -1.06
N ILE A 94 -1.74 9.98 -0.52
CA ILE A 94 -0.44 9.92 -1.20
C ILE A 94 0.00 8.47 -1.39
N PHE A 95 -0.21 7.61 -0.38
CA PHE A 95 0.15 6.20 -0.48
C PHE A 95 -0.65 5.46 -1.55
N VAL A 96 -1.97 5.66 -1.54
CA VAL A 96 -2.89 5.08 -2.53
C VAL A 96 -2.60 5.66 -3.91
N ALA A 97 -2.42 6.97 -4.03
CA ALA A 97 -2.06 7.63 -5.28
C ALA A 97 -0.71 7.15 -5.82
N ALA A 98 0.30 6.97 -4.98
CA ALA A 98 1.61 6.46 -5.38
C ALA A 98 1.53 5.03 -5.92
N HIS A 99 0.76 4.15 -5.27
CA HIS A 99 0.55 2.78 -5.76
C HIS A 99 -0.25 2.74 -7.06
N ILE A 100 -1.30 3.55 -7.16
CA ILE A 100 -2.09 3.70 -8.39
C ILE A 100 -1.23 4.26 -9.52
N TYR A 101 -0.41 5.28 -9.26
CA TYR A 101 0.43 5.92 -10.26
C TYR A 101 1.58 5.02 -10.71
N ALA A 102 2.22 4.29 -9.79
CA ALA A 102 3.19 3.25 -10.12
C ALA A 102 2.55 2.15 -10.97
N ALA A 103 1.33 1.72 -10.65
CA ALA A 103 0.60 0.77 -11.47
C ALA A 103 0.24 1.35 -12.86
N LEU A 104 -0.20 2.61 -12.94
CA LEU A 104 -0.55 3.26 -14.20
C LEU A 104 0.65 3.44 -15.14
N LEU A 105 1.80 3.86 -14.60
CA LEU A 105 3.04 4.03 -15.38
C LEU A 105 3.59 2.70 -15.91
N LEU A 106 3.35 1.59 -15.21
CA LEU A 106 3.86 0.27 -15.57
C LEU A 106 2.87 -0.55 -16.42
N PHE A 107 1.57 -0.27 -16.38
CA PHE A 107 0.52 -1.16 -16.90
C PHE A 107 -0.52 -0.49 -17.81
N ALA A 108 -0.12 0.47 -18.63
CA ALA A 108 -1.02 1.07 -19.62
C ALA A 108 -1.47 0.02 -20.69
N GLN A 109 -2.48 -0.78 -20.34
CA GLN A 109 -3.51 -1.44 -21.16
C GLN A 109 -3.62 -2.99 -21.16
N PRO A 110 -2.60 -3.86 -21.28
CA PRO A 110 -2.87 -5.31 -21.39
C PRO A 110 -3.00 -6.06 -20.05
N LEU A 111 -2.35 -5.59 -18.98
CA LEU A 111 -2.20 -6.34 -17.72
C LEU A 111 -3.31 -6.10 -16.68
N LEU A 112 -4.05 -5.00 -16.80
CA LEU A 112 -5.05 -4.54 -15.81
C LEU A 112 -6.50 -4.92 -16.16
N ALA A 113 -6.71 -5.87 -17.07
CA ALA A 113 -8.06 -6.31 -17.42
C ALA A 113 -8.72 -7.10 -16.25
N GLY A 114 -9.95 -6.72 -15.88
CA GLY A 114 -10.79 -7.45 -14.92
C GLY A 114 -10.60 -7.05 -13.45
N ALA A 115 -10.64 -8.03 -12.54
CA ALA A 115 -10.68 -7.83 -11.08
C ALA A 115 -9.38 -7.28 -10.44
N ALA A 116 -8.32 -7.05 -11.24
CA ALA A 116 -7.03 -6.57 -10.75
C ALA A 116 -7.15 -5.23 -10.00
N TRP A 117 -7.97 -4.30 -10.51
CA TRP A 117 -8.24 -3.01 -9.88
C TRP A 117 -8.89 -3.14 -8.50
N LEU A 118 -9.85 -4.06 -8.36
CA LEU A 118 -10.51 -4.33 -7.08
C LEU A 118 -9.53 -4.89 -6.07
N HIS A 119 -8.69 -5.86 -6.48
CA HIS A 119 -7.67 -6.43 -5.61
C HIS A 119 -6.65 -5.39 -5.15
N ILE A 120 -6.12 -4.56 -6.06
CA ILE A 120 -5.19 -3.48 -5.71
C ILE A 120 -5.84 -2.50 -4.72
N GLY A 121 -7.10 -2.12 -4.96
CA GLY A 121 -7.85 -1.24 -4.08
C GLY A 121 -8.02 -1.82 -2.67
N ILE A 122 -8.50 -3.06 -2.57
CA ILE A 122 -8.73 -3.74 -1.28
C ILE A 122 -7.43 -3.88 -0.48
N VAL A 123 -6.35 -4.31 -1.14
CA VAL A 123 -5.05 -4.51 -0.47
C VAL A 123 -4.46 -3.17 0.00
N SER A 124 -4.57 -2.12 -0.81
CA SER A 124 -4.10 -0.78 -0.47
C SER A 124 -4.87 -0.20 0.71
N LEU A 125 -6.20 -0.35 0.71
CA LEU A 125 -7.06 0.10 1.80
C LEU A 125 -6.72 -0.63 3.11
N ALA A 126 -6.54 -1.95 3.06
CA ALA A 126 -6.16 -2.73 4.24
C ALA A 126 -4.81 -2.28 4.81
N ALA A 127 -3.81 -2.06 3.95
CA ALA A 127 -2.49 -1.58 4.37
C ALA A 127 -2.59 -0.21 5.05
N VAL A 128 -3.35 0.72 4.46
CA VAL A 128 -3.66 2.02 5.04
C VAL A 128 -4.27 1.90 6.44
N LEU A 129 -5.28 1.04 6.59
CA LEU A 129 -6.00 0.89 7.86
C LEU A 129 -5.06 0.37 8.95
N VAL A 130 -4.23 -0.62 8.63
CA VAL A 130 -3.24 -1.19 9.57
C VAL A 130 -2.18 -0.15 9.96
N MET A 131 -1.62 0.56 8.97
CA MET A 131 -0.61 1.59 9.21
C MET A 131 -1.17 2.77 10.03
N GLY A 132 -2.34 3.25 9.66
CA GLY A 132 -3.06 4.32 10.35
C GLY A 132 -3.37 3.92 11.79
N TRP A 133 -3.97 2.75 12.00
CA TRP A 133 -4.26 2.23 13.33
C TRP A 133 -3.01 2.13 14.22
N TYR A 134 -1.89 1.66 13.67
CA TYR A 134 -0.62 1.58 14.40
C TYR A 134 -0.14 2.97 14.85
N LEU A 135 -0.15 3.95 13.94
CA LEU A 135 0.24 5.33 14.25
C LEU A 135 -0.69 5.97 15.29
N LEU A 136 -2.00 5.73 15.20
CA LEU A 136 -2.98 6.22 16.18
C LEU A 136 -2.80 5.62 17.58
N ARG A 137 -2.38 4.36 17.67
CA ARG A 137 -2.05 3.74 18.96
C ARG A 137 -0.78 4.31 19.57
N GLN A 138 0.23 4.58 18.74
CA GLN A 138 1.51 5.08 19.19
C GLN A 138 1.43 6.57 19.61
N HIS A 139 0.51 7.33 19.02
CA HIS A 139 0.33 8.77 19.30
C HIS A 139 -1.08 9.03 19.88
N PRO A 140 -1.26 9.01 21.21
CA PRO A 140 -2.57 9.20 21.84
C PRO A 140 -3.20 10.58 21.60
N LEU A 141 -2.39 11.62 21.32
CA LEU A 141 -2.86 12.96 20.94
C LEU A 141 -3.61 12.95 19.60
N LEU A 142 -3.10 12.19 18.62
CA LEU A 142 -3.73 11.91 17.32
C LEU A 142 -5.14 11.34 17.48
N ARG A 143 -5.33 10.44 18.45
CA ARG A 143 -6.61 9.81 18.76
C ARG A 143 -7.60 10.79 19.42
N GLN A 144 -7.12 11.70 20.27
CA GLN A 144 -7.97 12.71 20.91
C GLN A 144 -8.44 13.77 19.91
N GLU A 145 -7.59 14.19 18.98
CA GLU A 145 -7.97 15.16 17.94
C GLU A 145 -8.96 14.56 16.92
N LEU A 146 -8.83 13.28 16.55
CA LEU A 146 -9.85 12.61 15.72
C LEU A 146 -11.22 12.54 16.40
N ASN A 147 -11.26 12.32 17.72
CA ASN A 147 -12.51 12.31 18.49
C ASN A 147 -13.16 13.70 18.61
N LYS A 148 -12.42 14.78 18.34
CA LYS A 148 -12.92 16.16 18.35
C LYS A 148 -13.42 16.63 16.98
N ILE A 149 -13.20 15.85 15.92
CA ILE A 149 -13.77 16.16 14.61
C ILE A 149 -15.26 15.83 14.69
N PRO A 150 -16.16 16.80 14.48
CA PRO A 150 -17.56 16.49 14.32
C PRO A 150 -17.68 15.67 13.04
N MET A 151 -17.82 14.36 13.19
CA MET A 151 -18.26 13.47 12.13
C MET A 151 -19.68 13.90 11.85
N GLY A 152 -19.87 14.67 10.76
CA GLY A 152 -21.06 15.48 10.50
C GLY A 152 -22.34 14.92 11.10
N GLU A 153 -22.88 15.62 12.09
CA GLU A 153 -24.32 15.60 12.30
C GLU A 153 -24.91 16.15 11.00
N GLU A 154 -25.56 15.27 10.24
CA GLU A 154 -26.43 15.65 9.15
C GLU A 154 -27.40 16.69 9.71
N GLY A 155 -27.31 17.91 9.19
CA GLY A 155 -28.15 19.01 9.62
C GLY A 155 -29.62 18.65 9.44
N ASP A 156 -30.39 18.93 10.50
CA ASP A 156 -31.86 18.95 10.54
C ASP A 156 -32.49 19.72 9.37
#